data_AF-A0A382ZN86-F1
#
_entry.id   AF-A0A382ZN86-F1
#
_cell.length_a   1.000
_cell.length_b   1.000
_cell.length_c   1.000
_cell.angle_alpha   90.00
_cell.angle_beta   90.00
_cell.angle_gamma   90.00
#
_symmetry.space_group_name_H-M   'P 1'
#
loop_
_entity.id
_entity.type
_entity.pdbx_description
1 polymer ?
#
loop_
_entity_poly.entity_id
_entity_poly.type
_entity_poly.pdbx_seq_one_letter_code
_entity_poly.pdbx_strand_id
1 'polypeptide(L)'
;MGSTIGPLPIQTYTSFMPNTEPIKIAQRAVEIASDMQASNIVLLDIKNIASFADYFVVLSADSMRQINALVDDINLQLKQEGIRI
;
A
#
# COMPACT_ATOMS: atom_id res chain seq x y z
N MET A 1 -13.95 -49.09 -6.80
CA MET A 1 -12.74 -48.56 -6.12
C MET A 1 -12.06 -47.60 -7.08
N GLY A 2 -11.81 -46.36 -6.64
CA GLY A 2 -11.06 -45.36 -7.40
C GLY A 2 -11.88 -44.17 -7.91
N SER A 3 -12.59 -43.46 -7.04
CA SER A 3 -13.00 -42.07 -7.31
C SER A 3 -12.11 -41.15 -6.50
N THR A 4 -11.01 -40.69 -7.10
CA THR A 4 -10.15 -39.66 -6.52
C THR A 4 -10.89 -38.33 -6.63
N ILE A 5 -11.61 -37.96 -5.56
CA ILE A 5 -11.97 -36.57 -5.32
C ILE A 5 -10.68 -35.81 -5.01
N GLY A 6 -10.08 -35.23 -6.04
CA GLY A 6 -9.05 -34.20 -5.83
C GLY A 6 -9.63 -33.07 -4.98
N PRO A 7 -8.81 -32.37 -4.18
CA PRO A 7 -9.32 -31.27 -3.38
C PRO A 7 -9.98 -30.24 -4.31
N LEU A 8 -11.20 -29.83 -3.94
CA LEU A 8 -11.93 -28.76 -4.60
C LEU A 8 -11.01 -27.53 -4.75
N PRO A 9 -11.06 -26.80 -5.88
CA PRO A 9 -10.26 -25.61 -6.08
C PRO A 9 -10.52 -24.65 -4.91
N ILE A 10 -9.45 -24.35 -4.18
CA ILE A 10 -9.45 -23.44 -3.05
C ILE A 10 -10.04 -22.14 -3.54
N GLN A 11 -11.15 -21.73 -2.91
CA GLN A 11 -11.92 -20.57 -3.30
C GLN A 11 -11.02 -19.35 -3.50
N THR A 12 -10.81 -18.97 -4.76
CA THR A 12 -10.28 -17.66 -5.09
C THR A 12 -11.46 -16.72 -5.24
N TYR A 13 -12.13 -16.46 -4.11
CA TYR A 13 -12.98 -15.28 -3.95
C TYR A 13 -12.11 -14.02 -3.84
N THR A 14 -11.19 -13.80 -4.79
CA THR A 14 -10.66 -12.45 -5.05
C THR A 14 -11.77 -11.63 -5.75
N SER A 15 -13.00 -11.78 -5.28
CA SER A 15 -14.14 -10.95 -5.54
C SER A 15 -13.87 -9.63 -4.84
N PHE A 16 -13.76 -8.57 -5.63
CA PHE A 16 -14.26 -7.24 -5.24
C PHE A 16 -13.92 -6.86 -3.79
N MET A 17 -12.64 -6.82 -3.46
CA MET A 17 -12.20 -6.09 -2.28
C MET A 17 -11.81 -4.69 -2.75
N PRO A 18 -12.39 -3.62 -2.17
CA PRO A 18 -11.78 -2.31 -2.29
C PRO A 18 -10.31 -2.43 -1.84
N ASN A 19 -9.48 -1.47 -2.25
CA ASN A 19 -8.02 -1.49 -2.16
C ASN A 19 -7.52 -1.38 -0.70
N THR A 20 -8.18 -2.03 0.25
CA THR A 20 -8.22 -1.73 1.70
C THR A 20 -7.20 -2.52 2.52
N GLU A 21 -6.43 -3.41 1.89
CA GLU A 21 -5.33 -4.08 2.58
C GLU A 21 -4.24 -3.04 2.94
N PRO A 22 -3.86 -2.88 4.22
CA PRO A 22 -2.93 -1.85 4.65
C PRO A 22 -1.59 -1.88 3.89
N ILE A 23 -1.12 -3.08 3.53
CA ILE A 23 0.09 -3.26 2.73
C ILE A 23 -0.05 -2.69 1.32
N LYS A 24 -1.23 -2.83 0.69
CA LYS A 24 -1.47 -2.30 -0.67
C LYS A 24 -1.49 -0.79 -0.66
N ILE A 25 -2.10 -0.18 0.38
CA ILE A 25 -2.09 1.28 0.56
C ILE A 25 -0.66 1.78 0.72
N ALA A 26 0.14 1.11 1.55
CA ALA A 26 1.52 1.51 1.77
C ALA A 26 2.40 1.33 0.53
N GLN A 27 2.24 0.22 -0.20
CA GLN A 27 2.90 -0.01 -1.49
C GLN A 27 2.51 1.05 -2.51
N ARG A 28 1.22 1.42 -2.57
CA ARG A 28 0.74 2.46 -3.47
C ARG A 28 1.37 3.82 -3.16
N ALA A 29 1.47 4.19 -1.90
CA ALA A 29 2.17 5.42 -1.49
C ALA A 29 3.65 5.40 -1.90
N VAL A 30 4.32 4.25 -1.80
CA VAL A 30 5.71 4.07 -2.24
C VAL A 30 5.85 4.21 -3.76
N GLU A 31 4.92 3.64 -4.54
CA GLU A 31 4.90 3.79 -6.00
C GLU A 31 4.80 5.26 -6.41
N ILE A 32 3.80 5.97 -5.86
CA ILE A 32 3.60 7.40 -6.13
C ILE A 32 4.85 8.20 -5.74
N ALA A 33 5.43 7.91 -4.58
CA ALA A 33 6.65 8.57 -4.14
C ALA A 33 7.84 8.31 -5.07
N SER A 34 7.98 7.08 -5.56
CA SER A 34 9.02 6.70 -6.51
C SER A 34 8.84 7.40 -7.85
N ASP A 35 7.61 7.52 -8.36
CA ASP A 35 7.31 8.23 -9.61
C ASP A 35 7.67 9.71 -9.53
N MET A 36 7.58 10.32 -8.35
CA MET A 36 7.97 11.71 -8.08
C MET A 36 9.46 11.89 -7.73
N GLN A 37 10.28 10.87 -7.98
CA GLN A 37 11.72 10.84 -7.70
C GLN A 37 12.07 11.10 -6.23
N ALA A 38 11.26 10.61 -5.28
CA ALA A 38 11.68 10.54 -3.89
C ALA A 38 12.84 9.55 -3.72
N SER A 39 13.76 9.86 -2.82
CA SER A 39 14.93 9.03 -2.50
C SER A 39 14.75 8.33 -1.16
N ASN A 40 15.55 7.29 -0.91
CA ASN A 40 15.60 6.58 0.36
C ASN A 40 14.22 6.13 0.87
N ILE A 41 13.38 5.61 -0.02
CA ILE A 41 12.04 5.15 0.34
C ILE A 41 12.16 3.82 1.11
N VAL A 42 11.67 3.80 2.34
CA VAL A 42 11.66 2.63 3.23
C VAL A 42 10.24 2.37 3.70
N LEU A 43 9.78 1.14 3.50
CA LEU A 43 8.53 0.63 4.04
C LEU A 43 8.82 -0.21 5.28
N LEU A 44 8.30 0.21 6.42
CA LEU A 44 8.45 -0.46 7.71
C LEU A 44 7.15 -1.17 8.07
N ASP A 45 7.23 -2.45 8.41
CA ASP A 45 6.16 -3.20 9.08
C ASP A 45 6.27 -2.98 10.58
N ILE A 46 5.29 -2.27 11.14
CA ILE A 46 5.24 -1.92 12.57
C ILE A 46 4.03 -2.53 13.27
N LYS A 47 3.29 -3.44 12.61
CA LYS A 47 2.05 -4.02 13.13
C LYS A 47 2.20 -4.69 14.49
N ASN A 48 3.38 -5.25 14.77
CA ASN A 48 3.70 -5.91 16.05
C ASN A 48 4.37 -4.99 17.07
N ILE A 49 4.63 -3.73 16.71
CA ILE A 49 5.37 -2.75 17.52
C ILE A 49 4.42 -1.62 17.95
N ALA A 50 3.51 -1.21 17.07
CA ALA A 50 2.58 -0.10 17.24
C ALA A 50 1.14 -0.53 16.97
N SER A 51 0.21 -0.13 17.82
CA SER A 51 -1.23 -0.44 17.66
C SER A 51 -2.01 0.61 16.85
N PHE A 52 -1.36 1.70 16.45
CA PHE A 52 -2.01 2.82 15.73
C PHE A 52 -1.81 2.75 14.21
N ALA A 53 -0.88 1.92 13.73
CA ALA A 53 -0.59 1.75 12.31
C ALA A 53 0.05 0.38 12.04
N ASP A 54 -0.27 -0.23 10.90
CA ASP A 54 0.36 -1.48 10.45
C ASP A 54 1.69 -1.23 9.73
N TYR A 55 1.74 -0.19 8.90
CA TYR A 55 2.89 0.13 8.05
C TYR A 55 3.27 1.61 8.13
N PHE A 56 4.57 1.89 8.00
CA PHE A 56 5.11 3.24 7.98
C PHE A 56 6.00 3.42 6.75
N VAL A 57 5.72 4.43 5.95
CA VAL A 57 6.55 4.79 4.77
C VAL A 57 7.39 6.00 5.13
N VAL A 58 8.71 5.85 5.02
CA VAL A 58 9.68 6.94 5.20
C VAL A 58 10.32 7.21 3.85
N LEU A 59 10.43 8.48 3.46
CA LEU A 59 11.06 8.88 2.21
C LEU A 59 11.85 10.17 2.42
N SER A 60 12.79 10.44 1.53
CA SER A 60 13.59 11.67 1.46
C SER A 60 13.31 12.39 0.15
N ALA A 61 13.47 13.71 0.18
CA ALA A 61 13.29 14.58 -0.98
C ALA A 61 14.28 15.75 -0.90
N ASP A 62 14.65 16.29 -2.05
CA ASP A 62 15.75 17.24 -2.19
C ASP A 62 15.35 18.68 -1.83
N SER A 63 14.06 18.97 -1.68
CA SER A 63 13.57 20.28 -1.30
C SER A 63 12.19 20.25 -0.64
N MET A 64 11.89 21.28 0.16
CA MET A 64 10.55 21.47 0.75
C MET A 64 9.45 21.54 -0.31
N ARG A 65 9.73 22.11 -1.50
CA ARG A 65 8.78 22.15 -2.60
C ARG A 65 8.44 20.74 -3.10
N GLN A 66 9.46 19.87 -3.22
CA GLN A 66 9.25 18.48 -3.63
C GLN A 66 8.49 17.71 -2.55
N ILE A 67 8.80 17.92 -1.26
CA ILE A 67 8.05 17.32 -0.14
C ILE A 67 6.58 17.70 -0.22
N ASN A 68 6.25 18.97 -0.38
CA ASN A 68 4.86 19.41 -0.46
C ASN A 68 4.13 18.80 -1.66
N ALA A 69 4.79 18.77 -2.83
CA ALA A 69 4.23 18.13 -4.02
C ALA A 69 3.97 16.63 -3.80
N LEU A 70 4.90 15.92 -3.16
CA LEU A 70 4.75 14.51 -2.78
C LEU A 70 3.54 14.29 -1.88
N VAL A 71 3.40 15.11 -0.83
CA VAL A 71 2.27 14.99 0.11
C VAL A 71 0.95 15.25 -0.60
N ASP A 72 0.87 16.28 -1.44
CA ASP A 72 -0.34 16.62 -2.17
C ASP A 72 -0.74 15.52 -3.16
N ASP A 73 0.22 14.99 -3.92
CA ASP A 73 -0.04 13.97 -4.94
C ASP A 73 -0.41 12.62 -4.33
N ILE A 74 0.30 12.19 -3.28
CA ILE A 74 -0.04 10.96 -2.54
C ILE A 74 -1.47 11.06 -1.98
N ASN A 75 -1.81 12.19 -1.34
CA ASN A 75 -3.17 12.40 -0.82
C ASN A 75 -4.22 12.43 -1.93
N LEU A 76 -3.93 13.07 -3.06
CA LEU A 76 -4.85 13.17 -4.18
C LEU A 76 -5.12 11.80 -4.80
N GLN A 77 -4.08 11.04 -5.11
CA GLN A 77 -4.20 9.73 -5.77
C GLN A 77 -4.88 8.71 -4.85
N LEU A 78 -4.48 8.64 -3.57
CA LEU A 78 -5.14 7.75 -2.61
C LEU A 78 -6.62 8.09 -2.44
N LYS A 79 -6.97 9.38 -2.41
CA LYS A 79 -8.37 9.83 -2.34
C LYS A 79 -9.17 9.44 -3.58
N GLN A 80 -8.59 9.49 -4.77
CA GLN A 80 -9.25 9.02 -6.01
C GLN A 80 -9.54 7.51 -5.98
N GLU A 81 -8.70 6.76 -5.27
CA GLU A 81 -8.88 5.32 -5.03
C GLU A 81 -9.84 5.02 -3.85
N GLY A 82 -10.44 6.05 -3.25
CA GLY A 82 -11.37 5.93 -2.13
C GLY A 82 -10.70 5.71 -0.77
N ILE A 83 -9.37 5.81 -0.70
CA ILE A 83 -8.58 5.68 0.52
C ILE A 83 -8.43 7.07 1.16
N ARG A 84 -8.58 7.16 2.49
CA ARG A 84 -8.38 8.40 3.25
C ARG A 84 -7.36 8.14 4.34
N ILE A 85 -6.31 8.96 4.35
CA ILE A 85 -5.22 8.95 5.34
C ILE A 85 -5.09 10.32 6.01
#